data_AF-A0A7W1EZ16-F1
#
_entry.id   AF-A0A7W1EZ16-F1
#
_cell.length_a   1.000
_cell.length_b   1.000
_cell.length_c   1.000
_cell.angle_alpha   90.00
_cell.angle_beta   90.00
_cell.angle_gamma   90.00
#
_symmetry.space_group_name_H-M   'P 1'
#
loop_
_entity.id
_entity.type
_entity.pdbx_description
1 polymer ?
#
loop_
_entity_poly.entity_id
_entity_poly.type
_entity_poly.pdbx_seq_one_letter_code
_entity_poly.pdbx_strand_id
1 'polypeptide(L)'
;MKTIIFILFTFVSLTIRCQTYNQFFDGFNTNPSNSIIVGIQTSSTNIWQIGAPQKTMFNSASTLPKVIITDTINTYPINNVSTFTFAIKNTASGFPYALQWKQKLYQIHI
;
A
#
# COMPACT_ATOMS: atom_id res chain seq x y z
N MET A 1 -26.30 39.45 1.92
CA MET A 1 -25.74 38.82 0.71
C MET A 1 -24.28 38.38 0.88
N LYS A 2 -23.38 39.22 1.40
CA LYS A 2 -21.96 38.86 1.62
C LYS A 2 -21.73 37.60 2.49
N THR A 3 -22.53 37.40 3.54
CA THR A 3 -22.41 36.25 4.46
C THR A 3 -22.80 34.92 3.80
N ILE A 4 -23.76 34.92 2.87
CA ILE A 4 -24.21 33.72 2.17
C ILE A 4 -23.13 33.22 1.20
N ILE A 5 -22.41 34.13 0.55
CA ILE A 5 -21.29 33.80 -0.36
C ILE A 5 -20.16 33.11 0.41
N PHE A 6 -19.86 33.56 1.63
CA PHE A 6 -18.83 32.95 2.48
C PHE A 6 -19.19 31.52 2.89
N ILE A 7 -20.45 31.28 3.25
CA ILE A 7 -20.95 29.95 3.62
C ILE A 7 -20.92 29.02 2.39
N LEU A 8 -21.28 29.51 1.21
CA LEU A 8 -21.22 28.70 -0.01
C LEU A 8 -19.78 28.27 -0.35
N PHE A 9 -18.80 29.15 -0.11
CA PHE A 9 -17.38 28.85 -0.35
C PHE A 9 -16.81 27.80 0.62
N THR A 10 -17.28 27.79 1.88
CA THR A 10 -16.89 26.76 2.85
C THR A 10 -17.55 25.40 2.58
N PHE A 11 -18.78 25.36 2.04
CA PHE A 11 -19.39 24.08 1.65
C PHE A 11 -18.76 23.46 0.39
N VAL A 12 -18.26 24.28 -0.55
CA VAL A 12 -17.54 23.78 -1.75
C VAL A 12 -16.22 23.10 -1.38
N SER A 13 -15.53 23.51 -0.33
CA SER A 13 -14.27 22.88 0.07
C SER A 13 -14.43 21.54 0.79
N LEU A 14 -15.63 21.23 1.30
CA LEU A 14 -15.94 19.94 1.94
C LEU A 14 -16.17 18.80 0.92
N THR A 15 -16.49 19.12 -0.33
CA THR A 15 -16.71 18.09 -1.38
C THR A 15 -15.41 17.54 -1.98
N ILE A 16 -14.26 18.18 -1.72
CA ILE A 16 -12.95 17.83 -2.31
C ILE A 16 -12.27 16.65 -1.59
N ARG A 17 -12.88 16.10 -0.53
CA ARG A 17 -12.23 15.09 0.34
C ARG A 17 -12.53 13.62 -0.01
N CYS A 18 -13.27 13.33 -1.07
CA CYS A 18 -13.44 11.95 -1.52
C CYS A 18 -12.41 11.61 -2.61
N GLN A 19 -11.15 11.44 -2.22
CA GLN A 19 -10.09 11.01 -3.12
C GLN A 19 -9.83 9.51 -2.89
N THR A 20 -9.82 8.72 -3.97
CA THR A 20 -9.39 7.32 -3.87
C THR A 20 -7.87 7.30 -3.67
N TYR A 21 -7.40 6.83 -2.51
CA TYR A 21 -5.97 6.68 -2.23
C TYR A 21 -5.47 5.36 -2.83
N ASN A 22 -4.67 5.45 -3.89
CA ASN A 22 -3.96 4.30 -4.44
C ASN A 22 -2.49 4.36 -4.01
N GLN A 23 -2.00 3.27 -3.43
CA GLN A 23 -0.60 3.15 -3.03
C GLN A 23 0.15 2.26 -4.04
N PHE A 24 1.31 2.73 -4.48
CA PHE A 24 2.15 2.04 -5.46
C PHE A 24 3.52 1.68 -4.88
N PHE A 25 4.14 0.64 -5.45
CA PHE A 25 5.48 0.20 -5.08
C PHE A 25 6.59 1.09 -5.62
N ASP A 26 6.36 1.70 -6.79
CA ASP A 26 7.33 2.41 -7.63
C ASP A 26 7.30 3.95 -7.49
N GLY A 27 6.30 4.52 -6.80
CA GLY A 27 6.32 5.92 -6.36
C GLY A 27 5.14 6.77 -6.85
N PHE A 28 5.35 8.09 -6.94
CA PHE A 28 4.32 9.08 -7.29
C PHE A 28 4.08 9.22 -8.80
N ASN A 29 5.04 8.79 -9.63
CA ASN A 29 4.99 8.94 -11.09
C ASN A 29 4.36 7.74 -11.81
N THR A 30 3.66 6.91 -11.05
CA THR A 30 3.15 5.63 -11.51
C THR A 30 1.81 5.79 -12.22
N ASN A 31 1.69 5.28 -13.45
CA ASN A 31 0.39 5.16 -14.10
C ASN A 31 -0.41 4.02 -13.44
N PRO A 32 -1.58 4.29 -12.83
CA PRO A 32 -2.38 3.27 -12.15
C PRO A 32 -2.77 2.10 -13.07
N SER A 33 -2.85 2.32 -14.38
CA SER A 33 -3.23 1.31 -15.37
C SER A 33 -2.17 0.24 -15.60
N ASN A 34 -0.91 0.55 -15.28
CA ASN A 34 0.24 -0.34 -15.48
C ASN A 34 0.82 -0.85 -14.15
N SER A 35 0.06 -0.72 -13.07
CA SER A 35 0.57 -0.99 -11.73
C SER A 35 -0.34 -1.89 -10.92
N ILE A 36 0.31 -2.67 -10.06
CA ILE A 36 -0.39 -3.44 -9.04
C ILE A 36 -0.89 -2.44 -8.01
N ILE A 37 -2.20 -2.29 -7.94
CA ILE A 37 -2.85 -1.50 -6.89
C ILE A 37 -2.78 -2.31 -5.60
N VAL A 38 -2.21 -1.72 -4.56
CA VAL A 38 -2.09 -2.36 -3.24
C VAL A 38 -2.97 -1.64 -2.24
N GLY A 39 -3.74 -2.43 -1.50
CA GLY A 39 -4.48 -1.97 -0.33
C GLY A 39 -3.93 -2.63 0.93
N ILE A 40 -3.74 -1.83 1.99
CA ILE A 40 -3.45 -2.32 3.33
C ILE A 40 -4.71 -2.11 4.18
N GLN A 41 -5.12 -3.15 4.91
CA GLN A 41 -6.27 -3.04 5.82
C GLN A 41 -6.01 -1.97 6.88
N THR A 42 -6.96 -1.05 7.08
CA THR A 42 -6.83 0.10 7.98
C THR A 42 -7.12 -0.21 9.45
N SER A 43 -7.20 -1.48 9.83
CA SER A 43 -7.35 -1.88 11.24
C SER A 43 -6.21 -1.33 12.07
N SER A 44 -6.50 -0.81 13.27
CA SER A 44 -5.48 -0.33 14.22
C SER A 44 -4.51 -1.43 14.67
N THR A 45 -4.89 -2.70 14.51
CA THR A 45 -4.05 -3.87 14.81
C THR A 45 -3.18 -4.31 13.63
N ASN A 46 -3.37 -3.73 12.45
CA ASN A 46 -2.56 -4.06 11.29
C ASN A 46 -1.21 -3.33 11.39
N ILE A 47 -0.14 -4.11 11.36
CA ILE A 47 1.25 -3.62 11.47
C ILE A 47 1.96 -3.57 10.11
N TRP A 48 1.30 -3.99 9.04
CA TRP A 48 1.85 -3.95 7.69
C TRP A 48 1.75 -2.54 7.11
N GLN A 49 2.80 -2.13 6.41
CA GLN A 49 2.89 -0.86 5.72
C GLN A 49 3.69 -0.99 4.41
N ILE A 50 3.55 0.00 3.53
CA ILE A 50 4.37 0.11 2.32
C ILE A 50 5.42 1.19 2.53
N GLY A 51 6.69 0.81 2.46
CA GLY A 51 7.81 1.72 2.72
C GLY A 51 9.12 1.22 2.13
N ALA A 52 10.18 2.03 2.24
CA ALA A 52 11.51 1.58 1.88
C ALA A 52 11.99 0.48 2.84
N PRO A 53 12.78 -0.51 2.38
CA PRO A 53 13.39 -1.49 3.27
C PRO A 53 14.37 -0.79 4.23
N GLN A 54 14.17 -0.98 5.54
CA GLN A 54 14.95 -0.31 6.59
C GLN A 54 15.51 -1.28 7.64
N LYS A 55 15.32 -2.60 7.48
CA LYS A 55 15.83 -3.60 8.44
C LYS A 55 17.22 -4.05 8.02
N THR A 56 18.10 -4.33 8.99
CA THR A 56 19.46 -4.86 8.71
C THR A 56 19.44 -6.10 7.82
N MET A 57 18.52 -7.02 8.11
CA MET A 57 18.35 -8.26 7.33
C MET A 57 17.48 -8.07 6.08
N PHE A 58 16.70 -7.00 5.97
CA PHE A 58 15.84 -6.72 4.82
C PHE A 58 16.03 -5.26 4.39
N ASN A 59 17.14 -5.04 3.69
CA ASN A 59 17.72 -3.74 3.35
C ASN A 59 17.66 -3.40 1.85
N SER A 60 17.03 -4.25 1.03
CA SER A 60 16.88 -4.04 -0.41
C SER A 60 15.51 -4.49 -0.91
N ALA A 61 14.87 -3.69 -1.75
CA ALA A 61 13.61 -4.05 -2.40
C ALA A 61 13.89 -4.90 -3.65
N SER A 62 13.01 -5.86 -3.96
CA SER A 62 13.10 -6.59 -5.24
C SER A 62 12.72 -5.70 -6.43
N THR A 63 11.78 -4.78 -6.20
CA THR A 63 11.38 -3.73 -7.13
C THR A 63 11.50 -2.42 -6.37
N LEU A 64 12.40 -1.55 -6.79
CA LEU A 64 12.64 -0.28 -6.10
C LEU A 64 11.44 0.67 -6.26
N PRO A 65 11.22 1.59 -5.29
CA PRO A 65 11.96 1.74 -4.03
C PRO A 65 11.29 1.09 -2.80
N LYS A 66 10.05 0.60 -2.90
CA LYS A 66 9.25 0.17 -1.73
C LYS A 66 8.96 -1.32 -1.67
N VAL A 67 8.61 -1.77 -0.47
CA VAL A 67 8.23 -3.14 -0.11
C VAL A 67 7.03 -3.11 0.81
N ILE A 68 6.27 -4.21 0.86
CA ILE A 68 5.34 -4.46 1.97
C ILE A 68 6.18 -5.00 3.14
N ILE A 69 6.14 -4.30 4.27
CA ILE A 69 6.95 -4.64 5.44
C ILE A 69 6.14 -4.38 6.71
N THR A 70 6.38 -5.16 7.75
CA THR A 70 5.95 -4.79 9.11
C THR A 70 6.91 -3.73 9.66
N ASP A 71 6.42 -2.82 10.52
CA ASP A 71 7.20 -1.79 11.27
C ASP A 71 8.72 -1.90 11.08
N THR A 72 9.32 -0.87 10.50
CA THR A 72 10.73 -0.88 10.10
C THR A 72 11.71 -1.03 11.26
N ILE A 73 11.32 -0.71 12.49
CA ILE A 73 12.17 -0.72 13.68
C ILE A 73 11.99 -2.03 14.46
N ASN A 74 10.76 -2.46 14.75
CA ASN A 74 10.51 -3.62 15.61
C ASN A 74 10.44 -4.96 14.85
N THR A 75 10.67 -6.06 15.56
CA THR A 75 10.45 -7.41 15.04
C THR A 75 8.96 -7.70 14.92
N TYR A 76 8.60 -8.61 14.01
CA TYR A 76 7.23 -9.09 13.88
C TYR A 76 6.79 -9.77 15.21
N PRO A 77 5.58 -9.49 15.73
CA PRO A 77 5.10 -10.11 16.97
C PRO A 77 5.02 -11.63 16.87
N ILE A 78 5.27 -12.32 17.99
CA ILE A 78 5.04 -13.76 18.08
C ILE A 78 3.54 -14.06 17.89
N ASN A 79 3.22 -15.21 17.28
CA ASN A 79 1.86 -15.71 17.09
C ASN A 79 0.92 -14.78 16.30
N ASN A 80 1.46 -13.93 15.42
CA ASN A 80 0.64 -13.12 14.53
C ASN A 80 0.39 -13.86 13.21
N VAL A 81 -0.83 -13.74 12.67
CA VAL A 81 -1.25 -14.35 11.40
C VAL A 81 -1.53 -13.23 10.42
N SER A 82 -0.98 -13.34 9.21
CA SER A 82 -1.16 -12.35 8.14
C SER A 82 -1.54 -13.03 6.85
N THR A 83 -2.48 -12.42 6.13
CA THR A 83 -3.03 -12.93 4.88
C THR A 83 -2.90 -11.86 3.81
N PHE A 84 -2.38 -12.25 2.64
CA PHE A 84 -2.30 -11.40 1.45
C PHE A 84 -3.17 -12.01 0.36
N THR A 85 -4.07 -11.20 -0.18
CA THR A 85 -4.96 -11.59 -1.28
C THR A 85 -4.65 -10.72 -2.48
N PHE A 86 -4.60 -11.32 -3.67
CA PHE A 86 -4.50 -10.61 -4.94
C PHE A 86 -5.69 -10.98 -5.83
N ALA A 87 -6.08 -10.06 -6.69
CA ALA A 87 -7.13 -10.28 -7.68
C ALA A 87 -6.63 -9.82 -9.05
N ILE A 88 -6.85 -10.65 -10.07
CA ILE A 88 -6.55 -10.30 -11.46
C ILE A 88 -7.90 -9.97 -12.11
N LYS A 89 -8.10 -8.70 -12.48
CA LYS A 89 -9.30 -8.30 -13.23
C LYS A 89 -9.08 -8.68 -14.69
N ASN A 90 -9.83 -9.67 -15.17
CA ASN A 90 -9.75 -10.13 -16.55
C ASN A 90 -10.27 -9.03 -17.48
N THR A 91 -9.38 -8.33 -18.19
CA THR A 91 -9.73 -7.23 -19.12
C THR A 91 -9.43 -7.56 -20.58
N ALA A 92 -8.72 -8.67 -20.88
CA ALA A 92 -8.51 -9.16 -22.23
C ALA A 92 -8.28 -10.68 -22.20
N SER A 93 -9.18 -11.42 -22.85
CA SER A 93 -9.14 -12.87 -22.94
C SER A 93 -7.97 -13.35 -23.80
N GLY A 94 -7.07 -14.15 -23.24
CA GLY A 94 -6.22 -15.06 -24.03
C GLY A 94 -4.75 -15.18 -23.62
N PHE A 95 -4.21 -14.27 -22.80
CA PHE A 95 -2.81 -14.33 -22.39
C PHE A 95 -2.63 -14.94 -20.99
N PRO A 96 -1.59 -15.77 -20.78
CA PRO A 96 -1.28 -16.29 -19.45
C PRO A 96 -0.79 -15.15 -18.54
N TYR A 97 -1.33 -15.08 -17.32
CA TYR A 97 -0.82 -14.20 -16.28
C TYR A 97 0.24 -14.95 -15.47
N ALA A 98 1.40 -14.33 -15.26
CA ALA A 98 2.42 -14.82 -14.35
C ALA A 98 2.47 -13.92 -13.11
N LEU A 99 2.33 -14.54 -11.94
CA LEU A 99 2.56 -13.86 -10.66
C LEU A 99 3.86 -14.38 -10.05
N GLN A 100 4.77 -13.46 -9.76
CA GLN A 100 6.01 -13.76 -9.04
C GLN A 100 5.96 -13.08 -7.67
N TRP A 101 6.23 -13.86 -6.62
CA TRP A 101 6.32 -13.38 -5.24
C TRP A 101 7.71 -13.63 -4.68
N LYS A 102 8.25 -12.66 -3.93
CA LYS A 102 9.51 -12.78 -3.20
C LYS A 102 9.32 -12.29 -1.77
N GLN A 103 9.70 -13.12 -0.80
CA GLN A 103 9.66 -12.78 0.62
C GLN A 103 11.01 -13.03 1.30
N LYS A 104 11.25 -12.32 2.40
CA LYS A 104 12.36 -12.56 3.31
C LYS A 104 11.84 -12.52 4.74
N LEU A 105 12.04 -13.60 5.48
CA LEU A 105 11.56 -13.74 6.86
C LEU A 105 12.66 -13.34 7.84
N TYR A 106 12.26 -12.69 8.94
CA TYR A 106 13.13 -12.42 10.07
C TYR A 106 13.03 -13.59 11.04
N GLN A 107 14.03 -14.47 11.05
CA GLN A 107 14.10 -15.58 12.02
C GLN A 107 15.06 -15.17 13.13
N ILE A 108 14.54 -15.05 14.35
CA ILE A 108 15.38 -15.01 15.56
C ILE A 108 15.73 -16.47 15.84
N HIS A 109 17.01 -16.84 15.74
CA HIS A 109 17.50 -18.05 16.38
C HIS A 109 17.41 -17.81 17.89
N ILE A 110 16.44 -18.45 18.54
CA ILE A 110 16.34 -18.56 19.99
C ILE A 110 17.15 -19.78 20.42
#